data_AF-A0A9E3YDX0-F1
#
_entry.id   AF-A0A9E3YDX0-F1
#
_cell.length_a   1.000
_cell.length_b   1.000
_cell.length_c   1.000
_cell.angle_alpha   90.00
_cell.angle_beta   90.00
_cell.angle_gamma   90.00
#
_symmetry.space_group_name_H-M   'P 1'
#
loop_
_entity.id
_entity.type
_entity.pdbx_description
1 polymer ?
#
loop_
_entity_poly.entity_id
_entity_poly.type
_entity_poly.pdbx_seq_one_letter_code
_entity_poly.pdbx_strand_id
1 'polypeptide(L)'
;MKVTDEHHAFRSMVRDYVEREINPKIPDWEAAEMMPLHDIFADMAKLGMLGLEYEPEYGGQGADHMFTVILAEEFGRCDHGSLPMALG
;
A
#
# COMPACT_ATOMS: atom_id res chain seq x y z
N MET A 1 19.38 -2.30 10.12
CA MET A 1 18.01 -1.94 10.52
C MET A 1 17.33 -3.17 11.09
N LYS A 2 16.64 -3.07 12.24
CA LYS A 2 16.03 -4.24 12.89
C LYS A 2 14.53 -4.25 12.59
N VAL A 3 14.04 -5.33 11.97
CA VAL A 3 12.60 -5.57 11.78
C VAL A 3 11.97 -5.91 13.14
N THR A 4 10.80 -5.36 13.40
CA THR A 4 10.05 -5.50 14.68
C THR A 4 8.74 -6.24 14.42
N ASP A 5 8.03 -6.61 15.49
CA ASP A 5 6.72 -7.25 15.35
C ASP A 5 5.68 -6.33 14.69
N GLU A 6 5.77 -5.02 14.91
CA GLU A 6 4.93 -4.01 14.23
C GLU A 6 5.19 -4.00 12.72
N HIS A 7 6.45 -4.09 12.30
CA HIS A 7 6.81 -4.23 10.89
C HIS A 7 6.24 -5.51 10.28
N HIS A 8 6.26 -6.63 11.01
CA HIS A 8 5.68 -7.88 10.55
C HIS A 8 4.15 -7.79 10.42
N ALA A 9 3.48 -7.18 11.39
CA ALA A 9 2.04 -6.95 11.35
C ALA A 9 1.65 -6.06 10.16
N PHE A 10 2.38 -4.96 9.95
CA PHE A 10 2.18 -4.07 8.81
C PHE A 10 2.39 -4.80 7.48
N ARG A 11 3.44 -5.61 7.36
CA ARG A 11 3.69 -6.44 6.17
C ARG A 11 2.51 -7.35 5.85
N SER A 12 2.00 -8.07 6.86
CA SER A 12 0.84 -8.95 6.68
C SER A 12 -0.40 -8.18 6.24
N MET A 13 -0.64 -7.01 6.82
CA MET A 13 -1.78 -6.15 6.45
C MET A 13 -1.67 -5.66 4.99
N VAL A 14 -0.52 -5.18 4.56
CA VAL A 14 -0.32 -4.71 3.18
C VAL A 14 -0.47 -5.87 2.20
N ARG A 15 0.10 -7.04 2.52
CA ARG A 15 -0.04 -8.24 1.70
C ARG A 15 -1.50 -8.65 1.54
N ASP A 16 -2.24 -8.71 2.64
CA ASP A 16 -3.65 -9.10 2.62
C ASP A 16 -4.46 -8.13 1.77
N TYR A 17 -4.17 -6.82 1.85
CA TYR A 17 -4.82 -5.84 1.00
C TYR A 17 -4.51 -6.07 -0.49
N VAL A 18 -3.24 -6.28 -0.85
CA VAL A 18 -2.86 -6.56 -2.24
C VAL A 18 -3.51 -7.85 -2.76
N GLU A 19 -3.38 -8.95 -2.02
CA GLU A 19 -3.83 -10.28 -2.47
C GLU A 19 -5.36 -10.42 -2.48
N ARG A 20 -6.07 -9.74 -1.56
CA ARG A 20 -7.52 -9.94 -1.39
C ARG A 20 -8.36 -8.80 -1.96
N GLU A 21 -7.84 -7.58 -1.95
CA GLU A 21 -8.60 -6.39 -2.37
C GLU A 21 -8.16 -5.83 -3.73
N ILE A 22 -6.90 -5.99 -4.12
CA ILE A 22 -6.37 -5.44 -5.38
C ILE A 22 -6.36 -6.51 -6.47
N ASN A 23 -5.57 -7.57 -6.30
CA ASN A 23 -5.29 -8.54 -7.36
C ASN A 23 -6.55 -9.17 -7.99
N PRO A 24 -7.59 -9.57 -7.22
CA PRO A 24 -8.80 -10.15 -7.80
C PRO A 24 -9.58 -9.20 -8.71
N LYS A 25 -9.40 -7.88 -8.57
CA LYS A 25 -10.15 -6.85 -9.32
C LYS A 25 -9.40 -6.37 -10.57
N ILE A 26 -8.09 -6.67 -10.69
CA ILE A 26 -7.25 -6.23 -11.81
C ILE A 26 -7.82 -6.62 -13.18
N PRO A 27 -8.30 -7.86 -13.44
CA PRO A 27 -8.83 -8.22 -14.76
C PRO A 27 -10.00 -7.34 -15.22
N ASP A 28 -10.86 -6.95 -14.28
CA ASP A 28 -12.01 -6.07 -14.57
C ASP A 28 -11.54 -4.64 -14.88
N TRP A 29 -10.53 -4.15 -14.16
CA TRP A 29 -9.95 -2.81 -14.40
C TRP A 29 -9.19 -2.73 -15.73
N GLU A 30 -8.44 -3.78 -16.08
CA GLU A 30 -7.79 -3.90 -17.38
C GLU A 30 -8.82 -3.93 -18.51
N ALA A 31 -9.89 -4.72 -18.38
CA ALA A 31 -10.96 -4.76 -19.37
C ALA A 31 -11.71 -3.42 -19.51
N ALA A 32 -11.82 -2.66 -18.42
CA ALA A 32 -12.42 -1.32 -18.41
C ALA A 32 -11.44 -0.21 -18.83
N GLU A 33 -10.15 -0.53 -19.05
CA GLU A 33 -9.05 0.41 -19.28
C GLU A 33 -8.95 1.52 -18.22
N MET A 34 -9.47 1.26 -17.00
CA MET A 34 -9.60 2.26 -15.95
C MET A 34 -9.57 1.60 -14.58
N MET A 35 -8.60 2.02 -13.77
CA MET A 35 -8.49 1.65 -12.37
C MET A 35 -9.14 2.71 -11.47
N PRO A 36 -9.94 2.34 -10.46
CA PRO A 36 -10.60 3.28 -9.54
C PRO A 36 -9.60 3.84 -8.51
N LEU A 37 -8.58 4.58 -8.97
CA LEU A 37 -7.49 5.10 -8.15
C LEU A 37 -7.99 5.90 -6.94
N HIS A 38 -9.01 6.73 -7.12
CA HIS A 38 -9.55 7.55 -6.03
C HIS A 38 -10.02 6.68 -4.84
N ASP A 39 -10.71 5.58 -5.12
CA ASP A 39 -11.23 4.68 -4.09
C ASP A 39 -10.11 3.86 -3.45
N ILE A 40 -9.14 3.40 -4.26
CA ILE A 40 -7.97 2.67 -3.78
C ILE A 40 -7.15 3.55 -2.81
N PHE A 41 -6.84 4.79 -3.20
CA PHE A 41 -6.10 5.72 -2.33
C PHE A 41 -6.90 6.09 -1.08
N ALA A 42 -8.23 6.21 -1.17
CA ALA A 42 -9.08 6.45 -0.01
C ALA A 42 -9.04 5.27 0.97
N ASP A 43 -9.04 4.03 0.49
CA ASP A 43 -8.91 2.84 1.34
C ASP A 43 -7.52 2.72 1.96
N MET A 44 -6.47 2.97 1.18
CA MET A 44 -5.09 3.02 1.69
C MET A 44 -4.91 4.09 2.78
N ALA A 45 -5.56 5.25 2.65
CA ALA A 45 -5.57 6.29 3.67
C ALA A 45 -6.23 5.80 4.97
N LYS A 46 -7.39 5.11 4.87
CA LYS A 46 -8.07 4.53 6.04
C LYS A 46 -7.25 3.45 6.73
N LEU A 47 -6.46 2.69 5.96
CA LEU A 47 -5.55 1.66 6.46
C LEU A 47 -4.23 2.21 6.99
N GLY A 48 -4.00 3.53 6.93
CA GLY A 48 -2.78 4.17 7.42
C GLY A 48 -1.54 3.86 6.58
N MET A 49 -1.72 3.49 5.32
CA MET A 49 -0.61 3.13 4.41
C MET A 49 0.03 4.34 3.72
N LEU A 50 -0.56 5.53 3.85
CA LEU A 50 -0.08 6.75 3.21
C LEU A 50 0.64 7.64 4.22
N GLY A 51 1.69 8.33 3.76
CA GLY A 51 2.41 9.31 4.56
C GLY A 51 3.17 8.73 5.75
N LEU A 52 3.69 7.50 5.62
CA LEU A 52 4.29 6.72 6.71
C LEU A 52 5.38 7.48 7.47
N GLU A 53 6.34 8.07 6.76
CA GLU A 53 7.50 8.73 7.37
C GLU A 53 7.24 10.18 7.81
N TYR A 54 6.13 10.78 7.40
CA TYR A 54 5.84 12.16 7.76
C TYR A 54 5.39 12.26 9.21
N GLU A 55 5.72 13.38 9.86
CA GLU A 55 5.34 13.59 11.25
C GLU A 55 3.81 13.72 11.41
N PRO A 56 3.25 13.30 12.56
CA PRO A 56 1.80 13.39 12.81
C PRO A 56 1.24 14.81 12.71
N GLU A 57 2.03 15.86 12.96
CA GLU A 57 1.59 17.25 12.81
C GLU A 57 1.20 17.62 11.37
N TYR A 58 1.69 16.86 10.38
CA TYR A 58 1.33 16.99 8.96
C TYR A 58 0.34 15.91 8.49
N GLY A 59 -0.19 15.09 9.41
CA GLY A 59 -1.09 13.99 9.09
C GLY A 59 -0.39 12.70 8.66
N GLY A 60 0.92 12.58 8.90
CA GLY A 60 1.67 11.33 8.69
C GLY A 60 1.64 10.38 9.89
N GLN A 61 2.34 9.25 9.78
CA GLN A 61 2.36 8.22 10.82
C GLN A 61 3.58 8.31 11.77
N GLY A 62 4.58 9.13 11.44
CA GLY A 62 5.84 9.21 12.18
C GLY A 62 6.60 7.89 12.25
N ALA A 63 6.36 6.99 11.29
CA ALA A 63 6.96 5.68 11.21
C ALA A 63 8.39 5.75 10.66
N ASP A 64 9.19 4.73 10.92
CA ASP A 64 10.53 4.65 10.33
C ASP A 64 10.48 4.24 8.84
N HIS A 65 11.62 4.40 8.15
CA HIS A 65 11.74 4.08 6.72
C HIS A 65 11.45 2.61 6.38
N MET A 66 11.44 1.70 7.37
CA MET A 66 11.26 0.27 7.14
C MET A 66 9.81 0.00 6.73
N PHE A 67 8.87 0.78 7.25
CA PHE A 67 7.47 0.73 6.83
C PHE A 67 7.33 1.07 5.35
N THR A 68 8.02 2.11 4.84
CA THR A 68 8.01 2.47 3.42
C THR A 68 8.62 1.37 2.55
N VAL A 69 9.74 0.78 2.98
CA VAL A 69 10.35 -0.38 2.29
C VAL A 69 9.39 -1.55 2.23
N ILE A 70 8.74 -1.89 3.35
CA ILE A 70 7.76 -2.99 3.41
C ILE A 70 6.55 -2.70 2.52
N LEU A 71 6.05 -1.46 2.52
CA LEU A 71 4.96 -1.04 1.64
C LEU A 71 5.34 -1.29 0.18
N ALA A 72 6.51 -0.80 -0.24
CA ALA A 72 6.99 -0.99 -1.61
C ALA A 72 7.19 -2.46 -1.98
N GLU A 73 7.76 -3.28 -1.08
CA GLU A 73 7.95 -4.72 -1.31
C GLU A 73 6.63 -5.48 -1.49
N GLU A 74 5.62 -5.21 -0.66
CA GLU A 74 4.34 -5.92 -0.73
C GLU A 74 3.46 -5.40 -1.87
N PHE A 75 3.48 -4.09 -2.18
CA PHE A 75 2.83 -3.56 -3.40
C PHE A 75 3.52 -4.06 -4.67
N GLY A 76 4.83 -4.34 -4.65
CA GLY A 76 5.52 -5.01 -5.75
C GLY A 76 4.98 -6.39 -6.12
N ARG A 77 4.08 -6.96 -5.30
CA ARG A 77 3.36 -8.22 -5.58
C ARG A 77 2.02 -8.02 -6.29
N CYS A 78 1.63 -6.78 -6.58
CA CYS A 78 0.47 -6.50 -7.40
C CYS A 78 0.67 -7.12 -8.79
N ASP A 79 -0.37 -7.76 -9.33
CA ASP A 79 -0.32 -8.35 -10.68
C ASP A 79 -0.34 -7.27 -11.79
N HIS A 80 -0.36 -5.99 -11.40
CA HIS A 80 -0.38 -4.82 -12.28
C HIS A 80 0.61 -3.75 -11.80
N GLY A 81 1.51 -3.34 -12.69
CA GLY A 81 2.63 -2.46 -12.35
C GLY A 81 2.29 -0.97 -12.19
N SER A 82 1.14 -0.48 -12.64
CA SER A 82 0.85 0.96 -12.52
C SER A 82 0.50 1.39 -11.09
N LEU A 83 -0.07 0.50 -10.27
CA LEU A 83 -0.45 0.85 -8.91
C LEU A 83 0.77 1.09 -7.99
N PRO A 84 1.81 0.23 -7.98
CA PRO A 84 3.06 0.53 -7.27
C PRO A 84 3.71 1.83 -7.75
N MET A 85 3.74 2.05 -9.07
CA MET A 85 4.30 3.29 -9.66
C MET A 85 3.52 4.55 -9.26
N ALA A 86 2.21 4.44 -9.01
CA ALA A 86 1.39 5.56 -8.55
C ALA A 86 1.69 5.94 -7.08
N LEU A 87 2.28 5.04 -6.29
CA LEU A 87 2.64 5.27 -4.90
C LEU A 87 4.04 5.90 -4.74
N GLY A 88 4.98 5.59 -5.64
CA GLY A 88 6.34 6.12 -5.63
C GLY A 88 7.27 5.45 -6.63
#